data_AF-A0A9J6FSK2-F1
#
_entry.id   AF-A0A9J6FSK2-F1
#
_cell.length_a   1.000
_cell.length_b   1.000
_cell.length_c   1.000
_cell.angle_alpha   90.00
_cell.angle_beta   90.00
_cell.angle_gamma   90.00
#
_symmetry.space_group_name_H-M   'P 1'
#
loop_
_entity.id
_entity.type
_entity.pdbx_description
1 polymer ?
#
loop_
_entity_poly.entity_id
_entity_poly.type
_entity_poly.pdbx_seq_one_letter_code
_entity_poly.pdbx_strand_id
1 'polypeptide(L)'
;MPAAMALFDYIQGVEFGADLSEDNFVDTTVYTASQLNHEIATRNQIGNMTPLTGVLYALLNQFDLDGPGARIITSRCGHCNFRLRADEPVCMNGTCPVSMGQAEPQSSEEFDIPVMLNTLFLPSFWVWFAKVDEFKNFTDDDLTALKWKFLLERFKVQFKVQRNLFFLIFKYNYLS
;
A
#
# COMPACT_ATOMS: atom_id res chain seq x y z
N MET A 1 32.03 -2.10 26.34
CA MET A 1 30.89 -1.70 25.49
C MET A 1 30.29 -2.93 24.80
N PRO A 2 29.50 -3.78 25.49
CA PRO A 2 28.98 -5.03 24.91
C PRO A 2 27.56 -4.90 24.31
N ALA A 3 26.81 -3.86 24.67
CA ALA A 3 25.40 -3.73 24.32
C ALA A 3 25.13 -3.41 22.83
N ALA A 4 26.09 -2.76 22.15
CA ALA A 4 25.95 -2.42 20.74
C ALA A 4 26.08 -3.65 19.81
N MET A 5 26.89 -4.64 20.20
CA MET A 5 27.03 -5.88 19.43
C MET A 5 25.81 -6.79 19.56
N ALA A 6 25.18 -6.83 20.75
CA ALA A 6 23.97 -7.62 20.97
C ALA A 6 22.76 -7.11 20.15
N LEU A 7 22.67 -5.80 19.91
CA LEU A 7 21.66 -5.22 19.02
C LEU A 7 21.93 -5.59 17.55
N PHE A 8 23.19 -5.67 17.14
CA PHE A 8 23.57 -6.04 15.78
C PHE A 8 23.26 -7.51 15.46
N ASP A 9 23.51 -8.42 16.41
CA ASP A 9 23.17 -9.84 16.25
C ASP A 9 21.64 -10.08 16.27
N TYR A 10 20.88 -9.31 17.05
CA TYR A 10 19.41 -9.37 16.98
C TYR A 10 18.89 -8.92 15.62
N ILE A 11 19.48 -7.89 15.01
CA ILE A 11 19.10 -7.40 13.67
C ILE A 11 19.43 -8.42 12.58
N GLN A 12 20.51 -9.20 12.73
CA GLN A 12 20.83 -10.28 11.79
C GLN A 12 19.94 -11.54 11.97
N GLY A 13 19.35 -11.72 13.15
CA GLY A 13 18.46 -12.85 13.46
C GLY A 13 16.98 -12.64 13.11
N VAL A 14 16.56 -11.42 12.74
CA VAL A 14 15.22 -11.19 12.20
C VAL A 14 15.21 -11.60 10.74
N GLU A 15 15.11 -12.91 10.50
CA GLU A 15 14.64 -13.42 9.23
C GLU A 15 13.20 -12.91 9.02
N PHE A 16 13.09 -11.81 8.28
CA PHE A 16 11.81 -11.35 7.75
C PHE A 16 11.24 -12.49 6.91
N GLY A 17 10.09 -13.02 7.37
CA GLY A 17 9.40 -14.16 6.78
C GLY A 17 9.47 -14.14 5.25
N ALA A 18 10.24 -15.07 4.73
CA ALA A 18 10.36 -15.38 3.33
C ALA A 18 9.07 -16.06 2.85
N ASP A 19 8.04 -15.26 2.60
CA ASP A 19 6.82 -15.69 1.88
C ASP A 19 6.19 -14.53 1.09
N LEU A 20 7.05 -13.67 0.52
CA LEU A 20 6.67 -12.78 -0.57
C LEU A 20 7.44 -13.23 -1.81
N SER A 21 6.81 -14.08 -2.61
CA SER A 21 7.33 -14.55 -3.90
C SER A 21 7.78 -13.38 -4.77
N GLU A 22 9.09 -13.29 -4.98
CA GLU A 22 9.82 -12.80 -6.15
C GLU A 22 9.13 -11.74 -7.01
N ASP A 23 9.24 -10.48 -6.58
CA ASP A 23 9.91 -9.47 -7.40
C ASP A 23 10.42 -8.39 -6.45
N ASN A 24 11.66 -8.58 -5.98
CA ASN A 24 12.43 -7.49 -5.40
C ASN A 24 12.48 -6.39 -6.45
N PHE A 25 11.66 -5.37 -6.26
CA PHE A 25 11.54 -4.27 -7.18
C PHE A 25 12.82 -3.40 -7.09
N VAL A 26 13.85 -3.78 -7.85
CA VAL A 26 15.15 -3.08 -7.93
C VAL A 26 15.10 -2.03 -9.05
N ASP A 27 14.10 -1.15 -9.02
CA ASP A 27 14.23 0.12 -9.74
C ASP A 27 14.81 1.14 -8.77
N THR A 28 15.94 1.74 -9.17
CA THR A 28 16.66 2.73 -8.37
C THR A 28 16.34 4.15 -8.83
N THR A 29 15.48 4.30 -9.84
CA THR A 29 15.11 5.59 -10.42
C THR A 29 14.35 6.41 -9.37
N VAL A 30 14.93 7.54 -8.98
CA VAL A 30 14.35 8.43 -7.97
C VAL A 30 13.48 9.47 -8.68
N TYR A 31 12.23 9.56 -8.26
CA TYR A 31 11.25 10.53 -8.73
C TYR A 31 10.96 11.56 -7.64
N THR A 32 10.72 12.79 -8.07
CA THR A 32 10.05 13.80 -7.24
C THR A 32 8.53 13.62 -7.31
N ALA A 33 7.81 14.12 -6.30
CA ALA A 33 6.34 14.04 -6.27
C ALA A 33 5.69 14.66 -7.51
N SER A 34 6.24 15.77 -8.02
CA SER A 34 5.75 16.44 -9.23
C SER A 34 6.01 15.62 -10.50
N GLN A 35 7.20 15.03 -10.64
CA GLN A 35 7.51 14.14 -11.78
C GLN A 35 6.61 12.92 -11.79
N LEU A 36 6.43 12.27 -10.63
CA LEU A 36 5.55 11.10 -10.53
C LEU A 36 4.09 11.47 -10.84
N ASN A 37 3.60 12.61 -10.34
CA ASN A 37 2.25 13.07 -10.65
C ASN A 37 2.05 13.33 -12.17
N HIS A 38 3.05 13.94 -12.82
CA HIS A 38 3.02 14.17 -14.27
C HIS A 38 3.04 12.85 -15.06
N GLU A 39 3.89 11.89 -14.68
CA GLU A 39 3.96 10.56 -15.30
C GLU A 39 2.62 9.81 -15.17
N ILE A 40 2.01 9.83 -13.99
CA ILE A 40 0.70 9.21 -13.74
C ILE A 40 -0.37 9.85 -14.63
N ALA A 41 -0.46 11.19 -14.64
CA ALA A 41 -1.43 11.92 -15.44
C ALA A 41 -1.27 11.63 -16.95
N THR A 42 -0.03 11.65 -17.43
CA THR A 42 0.30 11.38 -18.85
C THR A 42 -0.05 9.95 -19.25
N ARG A 43 0.29 8.96 -18.40
CA ARG A 43 0.02 7.55 -18.68
C ARG A 43 -1.48 7.24 -18.67
N ASN A 44 -2.24 7.87 -17.78
CA ASN A 44 -3.69 7.75 -17.76
C ASN A 44 -4.34 8.29 -19.04
N GLN A 45 -3.80 9.37 -19.61
CA GLN A 45 -4.30 9.95 -20.87
C GLN A 45 -3.98 9.06 -22.08
N ILE A 46 -2.77 8.51 -22.14
CA ILE A 46 -2.29 7.70 -23.28
C ILE A 46 -2.79 6.25 -23.19
N GLY A 47 -3.37 5.84 -22.05
CA GLY A 47 -3.77 4.46 -21.80
C GLY A 47 -2.57 3.50 -21.73
N ASN A 48 -1.40 4.02 -21.32
CA ASN A 48 -0.18 3.23 -21.28
C ASN A 48 -0.29 2.14 -20.19
N MET A 49 -0.07 0.89 -20.59
CA MET A 49 -0.21 -0.27 -19.72
C MET A 49 1.13 -0.73 -19.12
N THR A 50 2.26 -0.12 -19.49
CA THR A 50 3.55 -0.50 -18.94
C THR A 50 3.68 -0.03 -17.49
N PRO A 51 4.14 -0.89 -16.57
CA PRO A 51 4.23 -0.54 -15.16
C PRO A 51 5.22 0.61 -14.91
N LEU A 52 4.71 1.68 -14.29
CA LEU A 52 5.36 2.73 -13.51
C LEU A 52 6.21 2.15 -12.41
N THR A 53 7.50 2.42 -12.33
CA THR A 53 8.43 1.68 -11.49
C THR A 53 9.47 2.70 -10.98
N GLY A 54 9.66 2.82 -9.66
CA GLY A 54 10.64 3.76 -9.09
C GLY A 54 10.65 3.93 -7.56
N VAL A 55 11.39 4.94 -7.10
CA VAL A 55 11.51 5.34 -5.69
C VAL A 55 11.12 6.81 -5.53
N LEU A 56 10.38 7.15 -4.47
CA LEU A 56 10.03 8.50 -4.07
C LEU A 56 10.47 8.71 -2.60
N TYR A 57 11.12 9.83 -2.32
CA TYR A 57 11.32 10.29 -0.94
C TYR A 57 10.27 11.37 -0.65
N ALA A 58 9.37 11.09 0.29
CA ALA A 58 8.26 12.00 0.58
C ALA A 58 7.92 12.05 2.07
N LEU A 59 7.36 13.18 2.46
CA LEU A 59 6.72 13.44 3.75
C LEU A 59 5.26 12.97 3.66
N LEU A 60 4.81 12.21 4.67
CA LEU A 60 3.40 11.84 4.78
C LEU A 60 2.59 12.98 5.39
N ASN A 61 1.86 13.72 4.55
CA ASN A 61 1.16 14.93 4.94
C ASN A 61 -0.26 14.66 5.45
N GLN A 62 -0.94 13.70 4.85
CA GLN A 62 -2.30 13.32 5.21
C GLN A 62 -2.37 11.80 5.30
N PHE A 63 -2.90 11.33 6.42
CA PHE A 63 -3.04 9.92 6.74
C PHE A 63 -4.22 9.75 7.69
N ASP A 64 -5.41 9.52 7.14
CA ASP A 64 -6.64 9.44 7.92
C ASP A 64 -7.02 7.97 8.18
N LEU A 65 -6.74 7.53 9.41
CA LEU A 65 -7.06 6.18 9.91
C LEU A 65 -8.21 6.19 10.92
N ASP A 66 -8.69 7.35 11.32
CA ASP A 66 -9.60 7.56 12.42
C ASP A 66 -10.96 8.10 11.93
N GLY A 67 -12.03 7.70 12.63
CA GLY A 67 -13.37 8.26 12.47
C GLY A 67 -14.40 7.35 11.75
N PRO A 68 -15.70 7.67 11.88
CA PRO A 68 -16.81 6.79 11.47
C PRO A 68 -16.97 6.59 9.94
N GLY A 69 -16.12 7.25 9.14
CA GLY A 69 -16.10 7.14 7.68
C GLY A 69 -14.80 6.56 7.11
N ALA A 70 -13.84 6.20 7.97
CA ALA A 70 -12.56 5.66 7.54
C ALA A 70 -12.76 4.24 6.98
N ARG A 71 -12.98 4.14 5.66
CA ARG A 71 -13.06 2.86 4.94
C ARG A 71 -11.66 2.33 4.66
N ILE A 72 -10.98 1.93 5.72
CA ILE A 72 -9.58 1.54 5.68
C ILE A 72 -9.40 0.17 5.03
N ILE A 73 -10.31 -0.76 5.31
CA ILE A 73 -10.29 -2.10 4.73
C ILE A 73 -11.40 -2.20 3.67
N THR A 74 -11.02 -2.66 2.48
CA THR A 74 -11.95 -2.91 1.38
C THR A 74 -11.76 -4.34 0.87
N SER A 75 -12.88 -5.06 0.69
CA SER A 75 -12.87 -6.38 0.07
C SER A 75 -12.90 -6.25 -1.45
N ARG A 76 -12.09 -7.06 -2.15
CA ARG A 76 -11.96 -7.06 -3.60
C ARG A 76 -11.98 -8.48 -4.15
N CYS A 77 -12.39 -8.62 -5.41
CA CYS A 77 -12.41 -9.90 -6.10
C CYS A 77 -10.99 -10.36 -6.41
N GLY A 78 -10.62 -11.58 -6.00
CA GLY A 78 -9.30 -12.16 -6.24
C GLY A 78 -8.95 -12.39 -7.72
N HIS A 79 -9.93 -12.32 -8.63
CA HIS A 79 -9.72 -12.55 -10.07
C HIS A 79 -9.52 -11.27 -10.89
N CYS A 80 -10.23 -10.19 -10.53
CA CYS A 80 -10.21 -8.95 -11.32
C CYS A 80 -9.93 -7.69 -10.50
N ASN A 81 -9.67 -7.86 -9.20
CA ASN A 81 -9.45 -6.81 -8.22
C ASN A 81 -10.56 -5.75 -8.12
N PHE A 82 -11.76 -6.12 -8.56
CA PHE A 82 -12.94 -5.26 -8.49
C PHE A 82 -13.42 -5.16 -7.04
N ARG A 83 -13.76 -3.95 -6.60
CA ARG A 83 -14.26 -3.68 -5.25
C ARG A 83 -15.58 -4.40 -5.02
N LEU A 84 -15.61 -5.28 -4.03
CA LEU A 84 -16.81 -5.96 -3.59
C LEU A 84 -17.61 -5.04 -2.67
N ARG A 85 -18.93 -5.24 -2.65
CA ARG A 85 -19.81 -4.55 -1.70
C ARG A 85 -19.76 -5.30 -0.36
N ALA A 86 -19.96 -4.58 0.75
CA ALA A 86 -19.88 -5.18 2.09
C ALA A 86 -20.98 -6.23 2.33
N ASP A 87 -22.09 -6.09 1.63
CA ASP A 87 -23.31 -6.89 1.68
C ASP A 87 -23.35 -8.03 0.66
N GLU A 88 -22.49 -7.99 -0.37
CA GLU A 88 -22.46 -8.99 -1.45
C GLU A 88 -21.02 -9.41 -1.77
N PRO A 89 -20.59 -10.63 -1.39
CA PRO A 89 -19.25 -11.13 -1.67
C PRO A 89 -19.04 -11.58 -3.14
N VAL A 90 -20.02 -11.33 -4.02
CA VAL A 90 -19.97 -11.71 -5.43
C VAL A 90 -19.48 -10.54 -6.27
N CYS A 91 -18.52 -10.81 -7.14
CA CYS A 91 -18.00 -9.81 -8.06
C CYS A 91 -19.08 -9.33 -9.03
N MET A 92 -19.43 -8.04 -8.98
CA MET A 92 -20.40 -7.42 -9.91
C MET A 92 -19.80 -6.98 -11.25
N ASN A 93 -18.52 -7.23 -11.48
CA ASN A 93 -17.90 -6.92 -12.76
C ASN A 93 -18.32 -7.97 -13.80
N GLY A 94 -19.20 -7.59 -14.73
CA GLY A 94 -19.73 -8.48 -15.76
C GLY A 94 -18.71 -9.06 -16.74
N THR A 95 -17.45 -8.58 -16.71
CA THR A 95 -16.34 -9.16 -17.47
C THR A 95 -15.48 -10.13 -16.66
N CYS A 96 -15.75 -10.28 -15.37
CA CYS A 96 -15.00 -11.15 -14.48
C CYS A 96 -15.48 -12.61 -14.61
N PRO A 97 -14.56 -13.60 -14.65
CA PRO A 97 -14.93 -15.01 -14.72
C PRO A 97 -15.81 -15.46 -13.54
N VAL A 98 -15.64 -14.85 -12.36
CA VAL A 98 -16.50 -15.09 -11.18
C VAL A 98 -17.94 -14.66 -11.44
N SER A 99 -18.15 -13.47 -12.01
CA SER A 99 -19.50 -12.97 -12.35
C SER A 99 -20.16 -13.80 -13.46
N MET A 100 -19.35 -14.44 -14.31
CA MET A 100 -19.81 -15.31 -15.39
C MET A 100 -20.00 -16.78 -14.94
N GLY A 101 -19.77 -17.10 -13.67
CA GLY A 101 -19.87 -18.46 -13.13
C GLY A 101 -18.79 -19.42 -13.65
N GLN A 102 -17.69 -18.90 -14.20
CA GLN A 102 -16.58 -19.68 -14.77
C GLN A 102 -15.45 -19.93 -13.75
N ALA A 103 -15.46 -19.21 -12.62
CA ALA A 103 -14.47 -19.36 -11.56
C ALA A 103 -15.16 -19.22 -10.19
N GLU A 104 -14.58 -19.87 -9.18
CA GLU A 104 -15.06 -19.74 -7.81
C GLU A 104 -14.83 -18.33 -7.26
N PRO A 105 -15.77 -17.79 -6.46
CA PRO A 105 -15.62 -16.49 -5.85
C PRO A 105 -14.48 -16.51 -4.83
N GLN A 106 -13.41 -15.81 -5.15
CA GLN A 106 -12.31 -15.52 -4.24
C GLN A 106 -12.35 -14.04 -3.89
N SER A 107 -12.16 -13.72 -2.61
CA SER A 107 -12.03 -12.34 -2.15
C SER A 107 -10.71 -12.15 -1.40
N SER A 108 -10.09 -10.98 -1.60
CA SER A 108 -8.96 -10.49 -0.81
C SER A 108 -9.39 -9.21 -0.11
N GLU A 109 -8.96 -9.05 1.14
CA GLU A 109 -9.11 -7.78 1.84
C GLU A 109 -7.82 -6.99 1.71
N GLU A 110 -7.96 -5.70 1.40
CA GLU A 110 -6.83 -4.82 1.12
C GLU A 110 -7.06 -3.47 1.79
N PHE A 111 -5.97 -2.77 2.07
CA PHE A 111 -6.04 -1.41 2.58
C PHE A 111 -6.36 -0.43 1.46
N ASP A 112 -7.38 0.40 1.66
CA ASP A 112 -7.80 1.48 0.76
C ASP A 112 -7.69 2.82 1.50
N ILE A 113 -6.49 3.13 1.99
CA ILE A 113 -6.23 4.35 2.75
C ILE A 113 -5.82 5.46 1.77
N PRO A 114 -6.53 6.59 1.70
CA PRO A 114 -6.07 7.74 0.94
C PRO A 114 -4.90 8.41 1.67
N VAL A 115 -3.82 8.71 0.95
CA VAL A 115 -2.67 9.43 1.52
C VAL A 115 -2.21 10.58 0.64
N MET A 116 -1.62 11.57 1.28
CA MET A 116 -0.94 12.67 0.60
C MET A 116 0.55 12.63 0.90
N LEU A 117 1.36 12.46 -0.14
CA LEU A 117 2.82 12.45 -0.08
C LEU A 117 3.36 13.72 -0.74
N ASN A 118 3.82 14.69 0.06
CA ASN A 118 4.11 16.05 -0.40
C ASN A 118 2.91 16.67 -1.15
N THR A 119 2.97 16.70 -2.49
CA THR A 119 1.93 17.22 -3.40
C THR A 119 1.22 16.12 -4.18
N LEU A 120 1.60 14.86 -3.98
CA LEU A 120 1.05 13.70 -4.67
C LEU A 120 -0.09 13.11 -3.83
N PHE A 121 -1.30 13.16 -4.37
CA PHE A 121 -2.46 12.48 -3.79
C PHE A 121 -2.53 11.05 -4.32
N LEU A 122 -2.60 10.09 -3.41
CA LEU A 122 -2.68 8.67 -3.72
C LEU A 122 -3.97 8.12 -3.12
N PRO A 123 -4.95 7.77 -3.95
CA PRO A 123 -6.25 7.31 -3.46
C PRO A 123 -6.18 5.92 -2.83
N SER A 124 -5.19 5.11 -3.22
CA SER A 124 -5.01 3.75 -2.71
C SER A 124 -3.59 3.58 -2.21
N PHE A 125 -3.49 3.28 -0.92
CA PHE A 125 -2.24 3.12 -0.22
C PHE A 125 -2.21 1.81 0.55
N TRP A 126 -1.24 0.97 0.20
CA TRP A 126 -0.93 -0.24 0.93
C TRP A 126 0.16 0.07 1.93
N VAL A 127 -0.11 -0.21 3.19
CA VAL A 127 0.88 0.00 4.25
C VAL A 127 1.19 -1.32 4.89
N TRP A 128 2.48 -1.63 5.00
CA TRP A 128 2.99 -2.89 5.55
C TRP A 128 2.78 -3.02 7.07
N PHE A 129 2.42 -1.97 7.80
CA PHE A 129 2.62 -1.95 9.27
C PHE A 129 1.78 -2.97 10.06
N ALA A 130 0.75 -3.57 9.46
CA ALA A 130 -0.03 -4.64 10.08
C ALA A 130 -0.68 -5.53 9.01
N LYS A 131 -0.92 -6.80 9.35
CA LYS A 131 -1.83 -7.63 8.54
C LYS A 131 -3.25 -7.10 8.67
N VAL A 132 -4.10 -7.31 7.67
CA VAL A 132 -5.51 -6.91 7.72
C VAL A 132 -6.22 -7.51 8.94
N ASP A 133 -5.93 -8.76 9.27
CA ASP A 133 -6.50 -9.46 10.43
C ASP A 133 -6.11 -8.80 11.76
N GLU A 134 -4.88 -8.33 11.87
CA GLU A 134 -4.41 -7.57 13.04
C GLU A 134 -5.05 -6.19 13.06
N PHE A 135 -5.18 -5.54 11.89
CA PHE A 135 -5.77 -4.22 11.74
C PHE A 135 -7.21 -4.15 12.27
N LYS A 136 -8.00 -5.21 12.07
CA LYS A 136 -9.38 -5.31 12.55
C LYS A 136 -9.53 -5.28 14.07
N ASN A 137 -8.48 -5.63 14.81
CA ASN A 137 -8.50 -5.68 16.28
C ASN A 137 -8.02 -4.38 16.93
N PHE A 138 -7.56 -3.39 16.16
CA PHE A 138 -7.14 -2.11 16.73
C PHE A 138 -8.34 -1.30 17.20
N THR A 139 -8.17 -0.65 18.34
CA THR A 139 -9.14 0.32 18.85
C THR A 139 -8.96 1.69 18.18
N ASP A 140 -9.95 2.57 18.29
CA ASP A 140 -9.85 3.94 17.77
C ASP A 140 -8.63 4.70 18.36
N ASP A 141 -8.28 4.43 19.62
CA ASP A 141 -7.11 5.00 20.27
C ASP A 141 -5.81 4.50 19.64
N ASP A 142 -5.74 3.21 19.29
CA ASP A 142 -4.57 2.66 18.62
C ASP A 142 -4.43 3.17 17.18
N LEU A 143 -5.56 3.32 16.46
CA LEU A 143 -5.59 3.92 15.13
C LEU A 143 -5.12 5.37 15.16
N THR A 144 -5.54 6.10 16.19
CA THR A 144 -5.09 7.47 16.46
C THR A 144 -3.59 7.49 16.74
N ALA A 145 -3.09 6.61 17.60
CA ALA A 145 -1.67 6.50 17.90
C ALA A 145 -0.83 6.15 16.65
N LEU A 146 -1.31 5.23 15.81
CA LEU A 146 -0.70 4.90 14.53
C LEU A 146 -0.68 6.10 13.59
N LYS A 147 -1.81 6.81 13.44
CA LYS A 147 -1.89 8.02 12.63
C LYS A 147 -0.79 9.01 13.02
N TRP A 148 -0.72 9.38 14.29
CA TRP A 148 0.27 10.35 14.77
C TRP A 148 1.71 9.84 14.69
N LYS A 149 1.94 8.52 14.73
CA LYS A 149 3.26 7.92 14.57
C LYS A 149 3.82 8.06 13.15
N PHE A 150 2.97 8.03 12.12
CA PHE A 150 3.41 8.12 10.72
C PHE A 150 3.21 9.51 10.11
N LEU A 151 2.28 10.31 10.64
CA LEU A 151 2.01 11.64 10.12
C LEU A 151 3.24 12.54 10.27
N LEU A 152 3.57 13.29 9.23
CA LEU A 152 4.74 14.18 9.13
C LEU A 152 6.11 13.47 9.22
N GLU A 153 6.15 12.15 9.09
CA GLU A 153 7.40 11.41 8.95
C GLU A 153 7.87 11.36 7.50
N ARG A 154 9.19 11.19 7.32
CA ARG A 154 9.82 11.06 6.00
C ARG A 154 10.01 9.61 5.63
N PHE A 155 9.63 9.26 4.41
CA PHE A 155 9.62 7.89 3.95
C PHE A 155 10.33 7.72 2.62
N LYS A 156 11.04 6.59 2.50
CA LYS A 156 11.47 6.03 1.23
C LYS A 156 10.39 5.10 0.72
N VAL A 157 9.72 5.52 -0.35
CA VAL A 157 8.58 4.84 -0.95
C VAL A 157 9.00 4.21 -2.26
N GLN A 158 9.07 2.88 -2.32
CA GLN A 158 9.20 2.16 -3.58
C GLN A 158 7.82 2.02 -4.20
N PHE A 159 7.66 2.33 -5.48
CA PHE A 159 6.36 2.34 -6.10
C PHE A 159 6.29 1.55 -7.39
N LYS A 160 5.15 0.90 -7.60
CA LYS A 160 4.73 0.31 -8.86
C LYS A 160 3.33 0.82 -9.24
N VAL A 161 3.19 1.48 -10.39
CA VAL A 161 1.93 2.03 -10.91
C VAL A 161 1.49 1.25 -12.14
N GLN A 162 0.32 0.63 -12.12
CA GLN A 162 -0.22 -0.12 -13.26
C GLN A 162 -1.75 0.02 -13.35
N ARG A 163 -2.28 0.59 -14.46
CA ARG A 163 -3.73 0.57 -14.79
C ARG A 163 -4.69 0.99 -13.64
N ASN A 164 -4.26 1.92 -12.77
CA ASN A 164 -4.95 2.40 -11.53
C ASN A 164 -4.64 1.66 -10.21
N LEU A 165 -3.74 0.68 -10.22
CA LEU A 165 -3.19 0.07 -9.01
C LEU A 165 -1.88 0.75 -8.63
N PHE A 166 -1.84 1.26 -7.40
CA PHE A 166 -0.67 1.85 -6.77
C PHE A 166 -0.16 0.88 -5.71
N PHE A 167 0.95 0.22 -6.00
CA PHE A 167 1.68 -0.55 -5.00
C PHE A 167 2.80 0.33 -4.47
N LEU A 168 2.74 0.67 -3.19
CA LEU A 168 3.71 1.56 -2.55
C LEU A 168 4.28 0.82 -1.35
N ILE A 169 5.55 0.43 -1.42
CA ILE A 169 6.26 -0.25 -0.34
C ILE A 169 7.10 0.79 0.38
N PHE A 170 6.76 1.04 1.64
CA PHE A 170 7.56 1.88 2.52
C PHE A 170 8.68 1.03 3.09
N LYS A 171 9.93 1.31 2.70
CA LYS A 171 11.07 0.85 3.49
C LYS A 171 11.32 1.91 4.54
N TYR A 172 10.85 1.64 5.76
CA TYR A 172 11.18 2.41 6.96
C TYR A 172 12.70 2.35 7.15
N ASN A 173 13.42 3.34 6.63
CA ASN A 173 14.83 3.52 6.95
C ASN A 173 14.90 4.74 7.86
N TYR A 174 15.29 4.49 9.10
CA TYR A 174 15.81 5.53 9.99
C TYR A 174 16.94 6.26 9.24
N LEU A 175 16.63 7.43 8.68
CA LEU A 175 17.63 8.46 8.41
C LEU A 175 17.52 9.45 9.58
N SER A 176 18.08 9.04 10.71
CA SER A 176 18.46 9.91 11.82
C SER A 176 19.93 10.24 11.69
#